data_AF-A0A1I7SSD3-F1
#
_entry.id   AF-A0A1I7SSD3-F1
#
_cell.length_a   1.000
_cell.length_b   1.000
_cell.length_c   1.000
_cell.angle_alpha   90.00
_cell.angle_beta   90.00
_cell.angle_gamma   90.00
#
_symmetry.space_group_name_H-M   'P 1'
#
loop_
_entity.id
_entity.type
_entity.pdbx_description
1 polymer ?
#
loop_
_entity_poly.entity_id
_entity_poly.type
_entity_poly.pdbx_seq_one_letter_code
_entity_poly.pdbx_strand_id
1 'polypeptide(L)'
;MGTSYSLPKKTGPSPFTRSGEPPVKLTQVSEKPGHRTHELMSLQLHMADERQRMAGLSPAEREWRAKWLKDQHLHPDEPVHVDAVHRQLNPVRVLYRKPWDVLYRRFLNPTFGPFYGLAIRAFVPKLLMGLILVQALYYQTKYNARNWQRYTGFTVFTERDIRSADQIEKDHPGLLAKGLDQNDKFDYFDPTYFNRDSLLNIGEPVRKY
;
A
#
# COMPACT_ATOMS: atom_id res chain seq x y z
N MET A 1 79.05 15.26 8.49
CA MET A 1 78.11 14.20 8.92
C MET A 1 76.83 14.36 8.12
N GLY A 2 76.56 13.48 7.15
CA GLY A 2 75.37 13.57 6.31
C GLY A 2 74.20 12.86 6.98
N THR A 3 73.08 13.56 7.15
CA THR A 3 71.82 12.97 7.65
C THR A 3 71.21 12.06 6.58
N SER A 4 71.27 10.75 6.79
CA SER A 4 70.56 9.79 5.95
C SER A 4 69.05 9.90 6.23
N TYR A 5 68.30 10.46 5.27
CA TYR A 5 66.85 10.49 5.33
C TYR A 5 66.28 9.12 4.94
N SER A 6 65.62 8.43 5.87
CA SER A 6 64.85 7.22 5.61
C SER A 6 63.37 7.56 5.41
N LEU A 7 62.78 7.09 4.32
CA LEU A 7 61.36 7.29 4.03
C LEU A 7 60.48 6.54 5.06
N PRO A 8 59.42 7.17 5.60
CA PRO A 8 58.44 6.47 6.43
C PRO A 8 57.60 5.48 5.61
N LYS A 9 57.10 4.41 6.25
CA LYS A 9 56.28 3.38 5.60
C LYS A 9 54.90 3.96 5.20
N LYS A 10 54.42 3.59 4.01
CA LYS A 10 53.08 3.96 3.51
C LYS A 10 52.00 3.24 4.34
N THR A 11 51.06 3.99 4.90
CA THR A 11 50.00 3.49 5.81
C THR A 11 48.68 3.19 5.10
N GLY A 12 48.38 3.79 3.94
CA GLY A 12 47.08 3.61 3.28
C GLY A 12 47.11 3.36 1.75
N PRO A 13 45.94 3.07 1.14
CA PRO A 13 45.83 2.70 -0.27
C PRO A 13 45.70 3.88 -1.24
N SER A 14 45.60 5.13 -0.77
CA SER A 14 45.48 6.31 -1.63
C SER A 14 46.69 6.42 -2.57
N PRO A 15 46.49 6.57 -3.89
CA PRO A 15 47.56 6.83 -4.83
C PRO A 15 48.00 8.30 -4.81
N PHE A 16 47.18 9.19 -4.23
CA PHE A 16 47.35 10.64 -4.33
C PHE A 16 48.12 11.27 -3.16
N THR A 17 48.38 10.52 -2.09
CA THR A 17 49.09 11.02 -0.91
C THR A 17 50.32 10.16 -0.62
N ARG A 18 51.37 10.82 -0.13
CA ARG A 18 52.64 10.15 0.20
C ARG A 18 52.51 9.12 1.32
N SER A 19 51.65 9.39 2.31
CA SER A 19 51.31 8.43 3.38
C SER A 19 50.34 7.34 2.91
N GLY A 20 49.62 7.55 1.81
CA GLY A 20 48.56 6.65 1.37
C GLY A 20 47.23 6.84 2.08
N GLU A 21 47.12 7.77 3.02
CA GLU A 21 45.84 8.14 3.61
C GLU A 21 45.08 9.07 2.65
N PRO A 22 43.77 8.89 2.43
CA PRO A 22 43.01 9.81 1.57
C PRO A 22 43.14 11.25 2.11
N PRO A 23 43.26 12.26 1.23
CA PRO A 23 43.29 13.65 1.69
C PRO A 23 42.03 13.94 2.51
N VAL A 24 42.18 14.72 3.58
CA VAL A 24 41.07 15.10 4.46
C VAL A 24 39.97 15.71 3.61
N LYS A 25 38.74 15.17 3.66
CA LYS A 25 37.61 15.71 2.91
C LYS A 25 37.36 17.13 3.40
N LEU A 26 37.60 18.11 2.54
CA LEU A 26 37.21 19.49 2.80
C LEU A 26 35.68 19.53 2.86
N THR A 27 35.12 19.86 4.03
CA THR A 27 33.71 20.20 4.13
C THR A 27 33.49 21.41 3.24
N GLN A 28 32.78 21.24 2.12
CA GLN A 28 32.45 22.38 1.25
C GLN A 28 31.49 23.28 2.00
N VAL A 29 32.02 24.27 2.73
CA VAL A 29 31.23 25.37 3.26
C VAL A 29 30.84 26.21 2.05
N SER A 30 29.60 26.08 1.60
CA SER A 30 29.05 26.94 0.55
C SER A 30 29.22 28.40 0.98
N GLU A 31 30.03 29.19 0.26
CA GLU A 31 30.26 30.62 0.49
C GLU A 31 29.01 31.49 0.32
N LYS A 32 27.91 30.93 -0.19
CA LYS A 32 26.65 31.66 -0.24
C LYS A 32 26.18 31.93 1.19
N PRO A 33 25.98 33.20 1.62
CA PRO A 33 25.28 33.45 2.86
C PRO A 33 23.93 32.73 2.77
N GLY A 34 23.61 31.94 3.78
CA GLY A 34 22.38 31.17 3.86
C GLY A 34 21.17 32.10 4.00
N HIS A 35 20.80 32.79 2.93
CA HIS A 35 19.49 33.41 2.83
C HIS A 35 18.50 32.26 2.67
N ARG A 36 17.71 32.02 3.71
CA ARG A 36 16.57 31.10 3.61
C ARG A 36 15.63 31.72 2.58
N THR A 37 15.26 30.94 1.57
CA THR A 37 14.23 31.33 0.60
C THR A 37 12.96 31.64 1.38
N HIS A 38 12.66 32.92 1.59
CA HIS A 38 11.34 33.33 2.02
C HIS A 38 10.38 32.87 0.93
N GLU A 39 9.45 31.96 1.25
CA GLU A 39 8.35 31.70 0.35
C GLU A 39 7.66 33.03 0.06
N LEU A 40 7.52 33.37 -1.22
CA LEU A 40 6.89 34.61 -1.65
C LEU A 40 5.45 34.63 -1.10
N MET A 41 5.26 35.39 -0.03
CA MET A 41 4.00 35.70 0.67
C MET A 41 3.15 34.49 1.07
N SER A 42 3.56 33.80 2.15
CA SER A 42 2.70 32.88 2.89
C SER A 42 1.72 33.64 3.82
N LEU A 43 0.59 33.02 4.19
CA LEU A 43 -0.37 33.56 5.17
C LEU A 43 0.28 33.88 6.52
N GLN A 44 1.32 33.12 6.88
CA GLN A 44 2.04 33.24 8.15
C GLN A 44 3.13 34.31 8.10
N LEU A 45 3.74 34.60 6.93
CA LEU A 45 4.70 35.68 6.73
C LEU A 45 5.76 35.79 7.87
N HIS A 46 5.85 36.94 8.56
CA HIS A 46 6.77 37.17 9.69
C HIS A 46 6.30 36.52 11.01
N MET A 47 5.07 36.00 11.11
CA MET A 47 4.58 35.33 12.33
C MET A 47 5.30 34.02 12.62
N ALA A 48 5.90 33.41 11.59
CA ALA A 48 6.70 32.20 11.72
C ALA A 48 8.06 32.44 12.39
N ASP A 49 8.56 33.68 12.43
CA ASP A 49 9.85 34.02 13.05
C ASP A 49 9.72 35.21 14.01
N GLU A 50 10.05 34.98 15.27
CA GLU A 50 9.83 35.94 16.36
C GLU A 50 10.65 37.22 16.19
N ARG A 51 11.85 37.13 15.58
CA ARG A 51 12.72 38.31 15.36
C ARG A 51 12.16 39.22 14.27
N GLN A 52 11.69 38.63 13.17
CA GLN A 52 11.04 39.36 12.07
C GLN A 52 9.66 39.89 12.46
N ARG A 53 8.94 39.18 13.35
CA ARG A 53 7.71 39.65 13.99
C ARG A 53 7.93 40.90 14.83
N MET A 54 9.03 40.93 15.61
CA MET A 54 9.40 42.09 16.44
C MET A 54 9.90 43.29 15.62
N ALA A 55 10.57 43.05 14.48
CA ALA A 55 11.05 44.11 13.59
C ALA A 55 9.92 44.82 12.82
N GLY A 56 8.74 44.21 12.71
CA GLY A 56 7.62 44.75 11.96
C GLY A 56 7.82 44.67 10.44
N LEU A 57 6.85 45.20 9.69
CA LEU A 57 6.83 45.18 8.23
C LEU A 57 7.24 46.54 7.65
N SER A 58 8.14 46.54 6.67
CA SER A 58 8.52 47.77 5.96
C SER A 58 7.31 48.38 5.22
N PRO A 59 7.32 49.69 4.90
CA PRO A 59 6.23 50.31 4.15
C PRO A 59 5.97 49.65 2.81
N ALA A 60 7.03 49.29 2.07
CA ALA A 60 6.92 48.60 0.79
C ALA A 60 6.28 47.21 0.94
N GLU A 61 6.71 46.41 1.93
CA GLU A 61 6.11 45.11 2.19
C GLU A 61 4.65 45.22 2.61
N ARG A 62 4.26 46.28 3.33
CA ARG A 62 2.85 46.56 3.70
C ARG A 62 1.98 46.80 2.47
N GLU A 63 2.48 47.57 1.50
CA GLU A 63 1.78 47.81 0.24
C GLU A 63 1.61 46.52 -0.57
N TRP A 64 2.66 45.71 -0.68
CA TRP A 64 2.59 44.40 -1.32
C TRP A 64 1.65 43.45 -0.60
N ARG A 65 1.62 43.47 0.75
CA ARG A 65 0.71 42.67 1.56
C ARG A 65 -0.74 43.05 1.31
N ALA A 66 -1.03 44.35 1.23
CA ALA A 66 -2.37 44.86 0.95
C ALA A 66 -2.86 44.41 -0.44
N LYS A 67 -1.97 44.44 -1.45
CA LYS A 67 -2.26 43.91 -2.79
C LYS A 67 -2.53 42.41 -2.74
N TRP A 68 -1.64 41.63 -2.13
CA TRP A 68 -1.79 40.17 -2.02
C TRP A 68 -3.08 39.77 -1.29
N LEU A 69 -3.43 40.45 -0.18
CA LEU A 69 -4.67 40.19 0.55
C LEU A 69 -5.90 40.51 -0.28
N LYS A 70 -5.82 41.55 -1.11
CA LYS A 70 -6.88 41.88 -2.06
C LYS A 70 -7.00 40.78 -3.12
N ASP A 71 -5.89 40.25 -3.61
CA ASP A 71 -5.84 39.17 -4.59
C ASP A 71 -6.35 37.82 -4.03
N GLN A 72 -6.39 37.64 -2.70
CA GLN A 72 -7.04 36.48 -2.08
C GLN A 72 -8.58 36.55 -2.08
N HIS A 73 -9.18 37.67 -2.46
CA HIS A 73 -10.64 37.73 -2.60
C HIS A 73 -11.04 37.03 -3.89
N LEU A 74 -11.71 35.88 -3.76
CA LEU A 74 -12.28 35.16 -4.88
C LEU A 74 -13.42 35.96 -5.52
N HIS A 75 -13.63 35.74 -6.82
CA HIS A 75 -14.77 36.31 -7.52
C HIS A 75 -16.07 35.75 -6.91
N PRO A 76 -17.18 36.53 -6.84
CA PRO A 76 -18.45 36.03 -6.28
C PRO A 76 -19.00 34.77 -6.98
N ASP A 77 -18.61 34.53 -8.23
CA ASP A 77 -19.03 33.34 -8.99
C ASP A 77 -18.16 32.09 -8.73
N GLU A 78 -17.08 32.23 -7.96
CA GLU A 78 -16.22 31.11 -7.60
C GLU A 78 -16.69 30.46 -6.29
N PRO A 79 -16.63 29.12 -6.16
CA PRO A 79 -16.04 28.15 -7.08
C PRO A 79 -16.99 27.68 -8.21
N VAL A 80 -16.54 27.76 -9.46
CA VAL A 80 -17.29 27.25 -10.61
C VAL A 80 -17.12 25.74 -10.73
N HIS A 81 -18.19 24.98 -10.49
CA HIS A 81 -18.21 23.54 -10.73
C HIS A 81 -18.51 23.24 -12.21
N VAL A 82 -17.50 22.77 -12.95
CA VAL A 82 -17.64 22.44 -14.38
C VAL A 82 -18.33 21.08 -14.56
N ASP A 83 -19.63 21.11 -14.86
CA ASP A 83 -20.43 19.90 -15.11
C ASP A 83 -20.07 19.19 -16.44
N ALA A 84 -19.32 19.85 -17.34
CA ALA A 84 -19.00 19.32 -18.68
C ALA A 84 -18.19 18.00 -18.64
N VAL A 85 -17.31 17.83 -17.66
CA VAL A 85 -16.56 16.58 -17.45
C VAL A 85 -17.48 15.42 -17.06
N HIS A 86 -18.59 15.71 -16.38
CA HIS A 86 -19.57 14.70 -15.97
C HIS A 86 -20.57 14.34 -17.08
N ARG A 87 -20.63 15.12 -18.17
CA ARG A 87 -21.58 14.96 -19.27
C ARG A 87 -21.19 13.87 -20.26
N GLN A 88 -19.92 13.43 -20.26
CA GLN A 88 -19.40 12.40 -21.17
C GLN A 88 -19.50 10.97 -20.62
N LEU A 89 -20.26 10.71 -19.55
CA LEU A 89 -20.37 9.38 -18.95
C LEU A 89 -21.40 8.48 -19.67
N ASN A 90 -21.10 7.18 -19.75
CA ASN A 90 -22.01 6.15 -20.27
C ASN A 90 -23.41 6.23 -19.60
N PRO A 91 -24.52 6.05 -20.33
CA PRO A 91 -25.88 6.23 -19.79
C PRO A 91 -26.20 5.27 -18.63
N VAL A 92 -25.71 4.03 -18.71
CA VAL A 92 -25.82 3.05 -17.61
C VAL A 92 -25.13 3.57 -16.35
N ARG A 93 -23.96 4.21 -16.52
CA ARG A 93 -23.21 4.81 -15.43
C ARG A 93 -23.93 5.99 -14.81
N VAL A 94 -24.56 6.82 -15.64
CA VAL A 94 -25.40 7.92 -15.15
C VAL A 94 -26.57 7.38 -14.34
N LEU A 95 -27.24 6.32 -14.82
CA LEU A 95 -28.43 5.75 -14.19
C LEU A 95 -28.15 5.25 -12.77
N TYR A 96 -27.15 4.38 -12.58
CA TYR A 96 -26.87 3.84 -11.24
C TYR A 96 -26.23 4.87 -10.29
N ARG A 97 -25.58 5.92 -10.82
CA ARG A 97 -24.97 6.99 -10.02
C ARG A 97 -25.99 8.03 -9.56
N LYS A 98 -27.05 8.27 -10.35
CA LYS A 98 -28.10 9.27 -10.11
C LYS A 98 -28.66 9.32 -8.68
N PRO A 99 -29.07 8.20 -8.03
CA PRO A 99 -29.64 8.28 -6.68
C PRO A 99 -28.66 8.86 -5.66
N TRP A 100 -27.38 8.47 -5.74
CA TRP A 100 -26.32 8.97 -4.86
C TRP A 100 -25.91 10.40 -5.20
N ASP A 101 -25.98 10.80 -6.47
CA ASP A 101 -25.76 12.19 -6.89
C ASP A 101 -26.81 13.13 -6.31
N VAL A 102 -28.08 12.72 -6.34
CA VAL A 102 -29.19 13.49 -5.78
C VAL A 102 -29.07 13.58 -4.26
N LEU A 103 -28.79 12.47 -3.57
CA LEU A 103 -28.57 12.45 -2.13
C LEU A 103 -27.42 13.39 -1.72
N TYR A 104 -26.32 13.34 -2.46
CA TYR A 104 -25.16 14.18 -2.19
C TYR A 104 -25.46 15.67 -2.37
N ARG A 105 -26.04 16.05 -3.52
CA ARG A 105 -26.33 17.45 -3.82
C ARG A 105 -27.37 18.05 -2.87
N ARG A 106 -28.40 17.28 -2.51
CA ARG A 106 -29.56 17.79 -1.76
C ARG A 106 -29.39 17.72 -0.24
N PHE A 107 -28.62 16.77 0.28
CA PHE A 107 -28.51 16.54 1.72
C PHE A 107 -27.05 16.53 2.20
N LEU A 108 -26.17 15.73 1.60
CA LEU A 108 -24.82 15.55 2.18
C LEU A 108 -23.96 16.80 2.07
N ASN A 109 -23.95 17.45 0.91
CA ASN A 109 -23.15 18.66 0.68
C ASN A 109 -23.56 19.85 1.57
N PRO A 110 -24.85 20.23 1.68
CA PRO A 110 -25.23 21.35 2.55
C PRO A 110 -25.04 21.05 4.05
N THR A 111 -25.14 19.79 4.49
CA THR A 111 -25.06 19.44 5.91
C THR A 111 -23.63 19.18 6.38
N PHE A 112 -22.83 18.42 5.62
CA PHE A 112 -21.49 17.99 6.02
C PHE A 112 -20.37 18.73 5.28
N GLY A 113 -20.72 19.57 4.31
CA GLY A 113 -19.78 20.22 3.43
C GLY A 113 -19.21 19.30 2.35
N PRO A 114 -18.36 19.85 1.46
CA PRO A 114 -17.89 19.13 0.27
C PRO A 114 -17.02 17.92 0.60
N PHE A 115 -16.12 18.05 1.59
CA PHE A 115 -15.15 17.01 1.91
C PHE A 115 -15.80 15.75 2.48
N TYR A 116 -16.54 15.89 3.58
CA TYR A 116 -17.21 14.76 4.24
C TYR A 116 -18.36 14.22 3.40
N GLY A 117 -19.13 15.09 2.74
CA GLY A 117 -20.19 14.66 1.84
C GLY A 117 -19.67 13.78 0.71
N LEU A 118 -18.51 14.11 0.13
CA LEU A 118 -17.90 13.33 -0.95
C LEU A 118 -17.39 11.98 -0.44
N ALA A 119 -16.79 11.95 0.75
CA ALA A 119 -16.37 10.71 1.39
C ALA A 119 -17.58 9.76 1.61
N ILE A 120 -18.66 10.26 2.20
CA ILE A 120 -19.89 9.48 2.44
C ILE A 120 -20.44 8.92 1.11
N ARG A 121 -20.58 9.78 0.10
CA ARG A 121 -21.05 9.39 -1.24
C ARG A 121 -20.17 8.32 -1.89
N ALA A 122 -18.86 8.33 -1.66
CA ALA A 122 -17.93 7.39 -2.28
C ALA A 122 -17.85 6.04 -1.55
N PHE A 123 -17.92 6.04 -0.22
CA PHE A 123 -17.70 4.86 0.61
C PHE A 123 -18.97 4.09 0.96
N VAL A 124 -20.05 4.78 1.33
CA VAL A 124 -21.30 4.13 1.77
C VAL A 124 -21.88 3.17 0.72
N PRO A 125 -21.97 3.52 -0.58
CA PRO A 125 -22.53 2.61 -1.57
C PRO A 125 -21.68 1.34 -1.73
N LYS A 126 -20.35 1.48 -1.65
CA LYS A 126 -19.42 0.35 -1.77
C LYS A 126 -19.51 -0.57 -0.57
N LEU A 127 -19.62 -0.01 0.63
CA LEU A 127 -19.83 -0.77 1.86
C LEU A 127 -21.16 -1.54 1.78
N LEU A 128 -22.24 -0.88 1.37
CA LEU A 128 -23.55 -1.50 1.23
C LEU A 128 -23.54 -2.62 0.17
N MET A 129 -22.91 -2.41 -0.99
CA MET A 129 -22.72 -3.47 -1.98
C MET A 129 -21.87 -4.63 -1.44
N GLY A 130 -20.82 -4.34 -0.69
CA GLY A 130 -19.99 -5.35 -0.03
C GLY A 130 -20.80 -6.20 0.97
N LEU A 131 -21.63 -5.56 1.79
CA LEU A 131 -22.51 -6.27 2.73
C LEU A 131 -23.54 -7.15 2.01
N ILE A 132 -24.18 -6.64 0.95
CA ILE A 132 -25.12 -7.42 0.14
C ILE A 132 -24.40 -8.63 -0.49
N LEU A 133 -23.21 -8.42 -1.04
CA LEU A 133 -22.43 -9.49 -1.65
C LEU A 133 -22.05 -10.55 -0.63
N VAL A 134 -21.56 -10.16 0.56
CA VAL A 134 -21.24 -11.09 1.65
C VAL A 134 -22.47 -11.86 2.09
N GLN A 135 -23.62 -11.20 2.25
CA GLN A 135 -24.87 -11.84 2.63
C GLN A 135 -25.36 -12.82 1.54
N ALA A 136 -25.24 -12.45 0.27
CA ALA A 136 -25.60 -13.31 -0.86
C ALA A 136 -24.70 -14.54 -0.94
N LEU A 137 -23.38 -14.36 -0.80
CA LEU A 137 -22.43 -15.47 -0.73
C LEU A 137 -22.70 -16.37 0.48
N TYR A 138 -22.95 -15.80 1.66
CA TYR A 138 -23.30 -16.54 2.86
C TYR A 138 -24.59 -17.35 2.67
N TYR A 139 -25.63 -16.74 2.10
CA TYR A 139 -26.88 -17.44 1.81
C TYR A 139 -26.64 -18.58 0.81
N GLN A 140 -25.87 -18.32 -0.25
CA GLN A 140 -25.55 -19.31 -1.26
C GLN A 140 -24.75 -20.49 -0.69
N THR A 141 -23.72 -20.24 0.12
CA THR A 141 -22.95 -21.31 0.77
C THR A 141 -23.77 -22.04 1.82
N LYS A 142 -24.66 -21.37 2.55
CA LYS A 142 -25.45 -22.00 3.61
C LYS A 142 -26.55 -22.92 3.09
N TYR A 143 -27.30 -22.49 2.07
CA TYR A 143 -28.50 -23.22 1.60
C TYR A 143 -28.27 -23.98 0.29
N ASN A 144 -27.26 -23.58 -0.48
CA ASN A 144 -26.89 -24.21 -1.74
C ASN A 144 -25.45 -24.72 -1.72
N ALA A 145 -24.97 -25.19 -0.55
CA ALA A 145 -23.71 -25.94 -0.47
C ALA A 145 -23.80 -27.20 -1.35
N ARG A 146 -22.73 -27.46 -2.11
CA ARG A 146 -22.61 -28.69 -2.87
C ARG A 146 -22.45 -29.86 -1.89
N ASN A 147 -23.34 -30.84 -1.98
CA ASN A 147 -23.28 -32.06 -1.19
C ASN A 147 -23.43 -33.28 -2.12
N TRP A 148 -23.34 -34.49 -1.57
CA TRP A 148 -23.50 -35.69 -2.39
C TRP A 148 -24.90 -35.84 -3.02
N GLN A 149 -25.90 -35.10 -2.52
CA GLN A 149 -27.27 -35.08 -3.06
C GLN A 149 -27.48 -34.00 -4.14
N ARG A 150 -26.64 -32.96 -4.19
CA ARG A 150 -26.74 -31.81 -5.09
C ARG A 150 -25.40 -31.52 -5.74
N TYR A 151 -25.37 -31.68 -7.06
CA TYR A 151 -24.17 -31.43 -7.89
C TYR A 151 -23.87 -29.95 -8.12
N THR A 152 -24.80 -29.04 -7.84
CA THR A 152 -24.64 -27.60 -8.04
C THR A 152 -24.27 -26.89 -6.73
N GLY A 153 -23.64 -25.71 -6.84
CA GLY A 153 -23.28 -24.87 -5.69
C GLY A 153 -21.80 -24.87 -5.34
N PHE A 154 -21.46 -24.16 -4.27
CA PHE A 154 -20.08 -24.03 -3.81
C PHE A 154 -19.66 -25.22 -2.95
N THR A 155 -18.46 -25.74 -3.19
CA THR A 155 -17.83 -26.73 -2.32
C THR A 155 -17.18 -26.04 -1.14
N VAL A 156 -17.63 -26.37 0.06
CA VAL A 156 -16.99 -25.95 1.30
C VAL A 156 -16.28 -27.17 1.87
N PHE A 157 -14.96 -27.21 1.75
CA PHE A 157 -14.15 -28.22 2.42
C PHE A 157 -13.88 -27.74 3.84
N THR A 158 -14.41 -28.46 4.83
CA THR A 158 -14.03 -28.22 6.22
C THR A 158 -12.85 -29.13 6.53
N GLU A 159 -11.65 -28.56 6.53
CA GLU A 159 -10.52 -29.21 7.16
C GLU A 159 -10.83 -29.36 8.65
N ARG A 160 -10.70 -30.58 9.17
CA ARG A 160 -10.84 -30.82 10.60
C ARG A 160 -9.50 -30.49 11.23
N ASP A 161 -9.42 -29.34 11.89
CA ASP A 161 -8.24 -28.99 12.68
C ASP A 161 -8.11 -29.96 13.87
N ILE A 162 -6.93 -30.57 14.01
CA ILE A 162 -6.61 -31.49 15.10
C ILE A 162 -6.03 -30.67 16.25
N ARG A 163 -6.92 -30.18 17.13
CA ARG A 163 -6.56 -29.33 18.28
C ARG A 163 -5.52 -29.93 19.23
N SER A 164 -5.41 -31.26 19.29
CA SER A 164 -4.50 -31.99 20.18
C SER A 164 -3.33 -32.66 19.44
N ALA A 165 -2.87 -32.07 18.32
CA ALA A 165 -1.79 -32.64 17.52
C ALA A 165 -0.54 -32.97 18.35
N ASP A 166 -0.11 -32.07 19.23
CA ASP A 166 1.10 -32.26 20.06
C ASP A 166 0.98 -33.43 21.05
N GLN A 167 -0.21 -33.69 21.59
CA GLN A 167 -0.44 -34.80 22.52
C GLN A 167 -0.45 -36.12 21.76
N ILE A 168 -1.13 -36.16 20.61
CA ILE A 168 -1.21 -37.34 19.75
C ILE A 168 0.18 -37.73 19.25
N GLU A 169 1.03 -36.76 18.89
CA GLU A 169 2.39 -37.04 18.43
C GLU A 169 3.30 -37.55 19.56
N LYS A 170 3.11 -37.09 20.80
CA LYS A 170 3.84 -37.60 21.97
C LYS A 170 3.45 -39.04 22.30
N ASP A 171 2.16 -39.34 22.32
CA ASP A 171 1.64 -40.67 22.66
C ASP A 171 1.86 -41.67 21.52
N HIS A 172 1.73 -41.20 20.27
CA HIS A 172 1.78 -42.00 19.05
C HIS A 172 2.57 -41.28 17.95
N PRO A 173 3.92 -41.34 17.98
CA PRO A 173 4.76 -40.63 17.02
C PRO A 173 4.51 -41.11 15.59
N GLY A 174 4.36 -40.17 14.66
CA GLY A 174 4.14 -40.40 13.23
C GLY A 174 2.72 -40.86 12.86
N LEU A 175 1.79 -40.93 13.82
CA LEU A 175 0.39 -41.31 13.53
C LEU A 175 -0.32 -40.24 12.72
N LEU A 176 -0.10 -38.95 13.04
CA LEU A 176 -0.71 -37.83 12.33
C LEU A 176 -0.31 -37.81 10.86
N ALA A 177 0.97 -38.07 10.56
CA ALA A 177 1.49 -38.13 9.19
C ALA A 177 0.90 -39.31 8.37
N LYS A 178 0.45 -40.37 9.03
CA LYS A 178 -0.18 -41.53 8.39
C LYS A 178 -1.71 -41.40 8.29
N GLY A 179 -2.34 -40.76 9.26
CA GLY A 179 -3.79 -40.63 9.37
C GLY A 179 -4.37 -39.41 8.64
N LEU A 180 -3.56 -38.38 8.39
CA LEU A 180 -3.93 -37.25 7.55
C LEU A 180 -3.62 -37.57 6.10
N ASP A 181 -4.63 -37.38 5.25
CA ASP A 181 -4.49 -37.50 3.81
C ASP A 181 -3.69 -36.29 3.29
N GLN A 182 -2.38 -36.47 3.09
CA GLN A 182 -1.51 -35.43 2.55
C GLN A 182 -1.70 -35.32 1.03
N ASN A 183 -2.87 -34.85 0.59
CA ASN A 183 -3.19 -34.69 -0.83
C ASN A 183 -2.17 -33.79 -1.56
N ASP A 184 -1.57 -32.83 -0.86
CA ASP A 184 -0.52 -31.94 -1.37
C ASP A 184 0.84 -32.63 -1.56
N LYS A 185 1.09 -33.79 -0.94
CA LYS A 185 2.39 -34.48 -1.07
C LYS A 185 2.67 -34.93 -2.50
N PHE A 186 1.61 -35.17 -3.27
CA PHE A 186 1.70 -35.65 -4.65
C PHE A 186 0.96 -34.77 -5.65
N ASP A 187 0.56 -33.53 -5.29
CA ASP A 187 -0.16 -32.61 -6.19
C ASP A 187 -1.36 -33.29 -6.90
N TYR A 188 -2.15 -34.08 -6.18
CA TYR A 188 -3.28 -34.87 -6.71
C TYR A 188 -2.92 -35.96 -7.74
N PHE A 189 -1.63 -36.21 -8.01
CA PHE A 189 -1.19 -37.37 -8.77
C PHE A 189 -1.14 -38.59 -7.86
N ASP A 190 -1.56 -39.72 -8.39
CA ASP A 190 -1.38 -41.00 -7.73
C ASP A 190 0.14 -41.25 -7.55
N PRO A 191 0.64 -41.72 -6.39
CA PRO A 191 2.05 -42.09 -6.22
C PRO A 191 2.60 -42.99 -7.34
N THR A 192 1.73 -43.81 -7.94
CA THR A 192 2.02 -44.69 -9.08
C THR A 192 2.20 -43.96 -10.42
N TYR A 193 1.89 -42.66 -10.51
CA TYR A 193 2.15 -41.88 -11.72
C TYR A 193 3.65 -41.60 -11.90
N PHE A 194 4.37 -41.35 -10.81
CA PHE A 194 5.82 -41.08 -10.83
C PHE A 194 6.64 -42.36 -10.72
N ASN A 195 6.18 -43.33 -9.93
CA ASN A 195 6.81 -44.64 -9.82
C ASN A 195 6.08 -45.61 -10.75
N ARG A 196 6.77 -46.22 -11.73
CA ARG A 196 6.20 -47.27 -12.59
C ARG A 196 6.02 -48.61 -11.84
N ASP A 197 5.51 -48.54 -10.62
CA ASP A 197 5.24 -49.69 -9.78
C ASP A 197 3.75 -49.98 -9.88
N SER A 198 3.41 -51.17 -10.38
CA SER A 198 2.04 -51.63 -10.39
C SER A 198 1.63 -52.04 -8.97
N LEU A 199 0.46 -51.59 -8.51
CA LEU A 199 -0.14 -52.05 -7.24
C LEU A 199 -0.43 -53.55 -7.24
N LEU A 200 -0.55 -54.14 -8.43
CA LEU A 200 -0.69 -55.57 -8.65
C LEU A 200 0.69 -56.21 -8.75
N ASN A 201 0.92 -57.27 -7.99
CA ASN A 201 2.15 -58.06 -8.08
C ASN A 201 2.09 -58.96 -9.33
N ILE A 202 2.64 -58.48 -10.45
CA ILE A 202 2.59 -59.18 -11.75
C ILE A 202 3.76 -60.17 -11.91
N GLY A 203 4.53 -60.41 -10.84
CA GLY A 203 5.74 -61.24 -10.86
C GLY A 203 6.97 -60.51 -11.42
N GLU A 204 8.13 -61.15 -11.34
CA GLU A 204 9.39 -60.56 -11.79
C GLU A 204 9.43 -60.42 -13.33
N PRO A 205 9.97 -59.31 -13.87
CA PRO A 205 10.10 -59.14 -15.30
C PRO A 205 11.03 -60.21 -15.88
N VAL A 206 10.55 -60.90 -16.92
CA VAL A 206 11.25 -62.04 -17.57
C VAL A 206 12.62 -61.64 -18.16
N ARG A 207 12.87 -60.36 -18.41
CA ARG A 207 14.17 -59.87 -18.90
C ARG A 207 14.99 -59.25 -17.77
N LYS A 208 16.11 -59.90 -17.46
CA LYS A 208 17.23 -59.32 -16.70
C LYS A 208 18.04 -58.45 -17.66
N TYR A 209 18.20 -57.16 -17.34
CA TYR A 209 19.14 -56.25 -18.02
C TYR A 209 20.53 -56.36 -17.40
#